data_AF-A0A965UTQ9-F1
#
_entry.id   AF-A0A965UTQ9-F1
#
_cell.length_a   1.000
_cell.length_b   1.000
_cell.length_c   1.000
_cell.angle_alpha   90.00
_cell.angle_beta   90.00
_cell.angle_gamma   90.00
#
_symmetry.space_group_name_H-M   'P 1'
#
loop_
_entity.id
_entity.type
_entity.pdbx_description
1 polymer ?
#
loop_
_entity_poly.entity_id
_entity_poly.type
_entity_poly.pdbx_seq_one_letter_code
_entity_poly.pdbx_strand_id
1 'polypeptide(L)'
;MKNLNFIIIFLLPFTIYCQNVISDTTYVISENGYFYLNNTINYDDNSYVINKTFIGDTIQFYASTLRNFQNKASDFSIKVVRTNMFSKEISAAIRENKNIELITGKNPIDTLGLQTFEFLSDDKFKWSINTGSGFIPITFNITVAKVLRYSIDNTASRTMYGFGKNVIRLTSFPTTGNFLDLYWDEGRKLYVSQDGKNIIKRIPINR
;
A
#
# COMPACT_ATOMS: atom_id res chain seq x y z
N MET A 1 -44.79 2.84 74.05
CA MET A 1 -45.45 2.27 72.83
C MET A 1 -45.10 3.18 71.67
N LYS A 2 -44.23 2.74 70.75
CA LYS A 2 -44.60 2.27 69.39
C LYS A 2 -45.14 3.44 68.53
N ASN A 3 -44.51 3.89 67.45
CA ASN A 3 -44.05 3.12 66.29
C ASN A 3 -42.86 3.81 65.57
N LEU A 4 -41.83 3.02 65.25
CA LEU A 4 -40.73 3.40 64.37
C LEU A 4 -41.14 3.02 62.94
N ASN A 5 -41.40 4.00 62.06
CA ASN A 5 -41.70 3.73 60.64
C ASN A 5 -40.39 3.55 59.87
N PHE A 6 -40.10 2.31 59.49
CA PHE A 6 -38.96 1.92 58.66
C PHE A 6 -39.37 2.03 57.19
N ILE A 7 -38.83 3.01 56.45
CA ILE A 7 -38.98 3.09 54.99
C ILE A 7 -37.87 2.25 54.36
N ILE A 8 -38.24 1.12 53.75
CA ILE A 8 -37.35 0.29 52.95
C ILE A 8 -37.27 0.91 51.55
N ILE A 9 -36.13 1.52 51.22
CA ILE A 9 -35.79 1.90 49.84
C ILE A 9 -35.29 0.63 49.13
N PHE A 10 -36.08 0.15 48.17
CA PHE A 10 -35.73 -0.96 47.29
C PHE A 10 -34.58 -0.51 46.36
N LEU A 11 -33.35 -0.92 46.67
CA LEU A 11 -32.20 -0.82 45.76
C LEU A 11 -32.40 -1.82 44.61
N LEU A 12 -32.97 -1.35 43.50
CA LEU A 12 -32.96 -2.10 42.25
C LEU A 12 -31.52 -2.18 41.74
N PRO A 13 -30.95 -3.37 41.47
CA PRO A 13 -29.67 -3.46 40.79
C PRO A 13 -29.88 -3.03 39.33
N PHE A 14 -29.40 -1.83 38.99
CA PHE A 14 -29.19 -1.47 37.59
C PHE A 14 -28.06 -2.37 37.06
N THR A 15 -28.43 -3.45 36.38
CA THR A 15 -27.49 -4.23 35.58
C THR A 15 -27.09 -3.38 34.38
N ILE A 16 -25.88 -2.82 34.43
CA ILE A 16 -25.26 -2.18 33.27
C ILE A 16 -24.92 -3.31 32.29
N TYR A 17 -25.72 -3.45 31.23
CA TYR A 17 -25.39 -4.34 30.12
C TYR A 17 -24.21 -3.73 29.35
N CYS A 18 -23.06 -4.40 29.41
CA CYS A 18 -21.96 -4.14 28.48
C CYS A 18 -22.36 -4.77 27.14
N GLN A 19 -22.58 -3.95 26.10
CA GLN A 19 -22.94 -4.46 24.77
C GLN A 19 -21.72 -5.14 24.14
N ASN A 20 -21.89 -6.36 23.63
CA ASN A 20 -20.80 -7.06 22.95
C ASN A 20 -20.74 -6.61 21.50
N VAL A 21 -19.56 -6.15 21.07
CA VAL A 21 -19.31 -5.80 19.67
C VAL A 21 -19.15 -7.09 18.87
N ILE A 22 -20.04 -7.31 17.89
CA ILE A 22 -19.97 -8.45 16.95
C ILE A 22 -18.98 -8.14 15.83
N SER A 23 -18.97 -6.91 15.31
CA SER A 23 -18.06 -6.53 14.23
C SER A 23 -17.76 -5.05 14.24
N ASP A 24 -16.52 -4.71 13.92
CA ASP A 24 -16.04 -3.36 13.73
C ASP A 24 -15.43 -3.27 12.33
N THR A 25 -16.07 -2.51 11.44
CA THR A 25 -15.69 -2.41 10.04
C THR A 25 -15.46 -0.96 9.66
N THR A 26 -14.30 -0.68 9.07
CA THR A 26 -13.97 0.66 8.58
C THR A 26 -13.87 0.68 7.06
N TYR A 27 -14.56 1.61 6.41
CA TYR A 27 -14.58 1.77 4.96
C TYR A 27 -14.71 3.24 4.55
N VAL A 28 -14.27 3.54 3.33
CA VAL A 28 -14.37 4.88 2.75
C VAL A 28 -15.65 4.99 1.94
N ILE A 29 -16.43 6.04 2.18
CA ILE A 29 -17.57 6.41 1.35
C ILE A 29 -17.31 7.75 0.67
N SER A 30 -17.81 7.88 -0.56
CA SER A 30 -17.88 9.15 -1.28
C SER A 30 -19.31 9.63 -1.26
N GLU A 31 -19.55 10.83 -0.73
CA GLU A 31 -20.86 11.47 -0.69
C GLU A 31 -20.70 12.95 -1.02
N ASN A 32 -21.47 13.44 -2.00
CA ASN A 32 -21.45 14.84 -2.45
C ASN A 32 -20.06 15.37 -2.83
N GLY A 33 -19.18 14.52 -3.38
CA GLY A 33 -17.81 14.89 -3.78
C GLY A 33 -16.80 14.96 -2.63
N TYR A 34 -17.22 14.57 -1.43
CA TYR A 34 -16.39 14.48 -0.23
C TYR A 34 -16.23 13.03 0.23
N PHE A 35 -15.09 12.74 0.81
CA PHE A 35 -14.70 11.41 1.28
C PHE A 35 -14.81 11.36 2.79
N TYR A 36 -15.41 10.29 3.29
CA TYR A 36 -15.59 10.04 4.71
C TYR A 36 -15.11 8.63 5.07
N LEU A 37 -14.45 8.52 6.22
CA LEU A 37 -14.09 7.25 6.83
C LEU A 37 -15.26 6.88 7.75
N ASN A 38 -16.05 5.90 7.33
CA ASN A 38 -17.10 5.33 8.14
C ASN A 38 -16.50 4.18 8.93
N ASN A 39 -16.56 4.28 10.25
CA ASN A 39 -16.32 3.18 11.16
C ASN A 39 -17.69 2.70 11.67
N THR A 40 -18.09 1.50 11.27
CA THR A 40 -19.36 0.87 11.66
C THR A 40 -19.09 -0.21 12.69
N ILE A 41 -19.64 -0.03 13.88
CA ILE A 41 -19.59 -0.98 14.99
C ILE A 41 -20.97 -1.62 15.10
N ASN A 42 -21.07 -2.92 14.87
CA ASN A 42 -22.31 -3.69 15.06
C ASN A 42 -22.26 -4.43 16.39
N TYR A 43 -23.36 -4.40 17.12
CA TYR A 43 -23.52 -5.01 18.44
C TYR A 43 -24.35 -6.30 18.37
N ASP A 44 -24.37 -7.05 19.48
CA ASP A 44 -25.07 -8.33 19.60
C ASP A 44 -26.60 -8.26 19.50
N ASP A 45 -27.15 -7.09 19.71
CA ASP A 45 -28.57 -6.76 19.57
C ASP A 45 -28.96 -6.34 18.14
N ASN A 46 -28.08 -6.54 17.16
CA ASN A 46 -28.20 -6.04 15.78
C ASN A 46 -28.28 -4.52 15.64
N SER A 47 -28.02 -3.75 16.71
CA SER A 47 -27.83 -2.31 16.61
C SER A 47 -26.45 -2.00 16.01
N TYR A 48 -26.31 -0.81 15.45
CA TYR A 48 -25.05 -0.36 14.88
C TYR A 48 -24.79 1.12 15.16
N VAL A 49 -23.52 1.47 15.33
CA VAL A 49 -23.03 2.85 15.42
C VAL A 49 -22.16 3.13 14.21
N ILE A 50 -22.39 4.26 13.53
CA ILE A 50 -21.52 4.74 12.46
C ILE A 50 -20.83 6.01 12.93
N ASN A 51 -19.52 5.91 13.14
CA ASN A 51 -18.65 7.06 13.33
C ASN A 51 -18.13 7.51 11.97
N LYS A 52 -18.57 8.69 11.53
CA LYS A 52 -18.21 9.25 10.22
C LYS A 52 -17.18 10.36 10.40
N THR A 53 -15.98 10.14 9.89
CA THR A 53 -14.89 11.14 9.92
C THR A 53 -14.65 11.70 8.53
N PHE A 54 -14.68 13.02 8.38
CA PHE A 54 -14.31 13.68 7.12
C PHE A 54 -12.82 13.48 6.83
N ILE A 55 -12.50 13.00 5.62
CA ILE A 55 -11.11 12.75 5.19
C ILE A 55 -10.64 13.76 4.13
N GLY A 56 -11.56 14.43 3.43
CA GLY A 56 -11.21 15.43 2.42
C GLY A 56 -12.12 15.42 1.19
N ASP A 57 -11.88 16.34 0.26
CA ASP A 57 -12.37 16.24 -1.12
C ASP A 57 -11.54 15.22 -1.94
N THR A 58 -11.93 14.94 -3.19
CA THR A 58 -11.23 13.98 -4.07
C THR A 58 -9.73 14.26 -4.20
N ILE A 59 -9.33 15.54 -4.25
CA ILE A 59 -7.93 15.94 -4.45
C ILE A 59 -7.14 15.69 -3.16
N GLN A 60 -7.69 16.08 -2.02
CA GLN A 60 -7.08 15.91 -0.71
C GLN A 60 -6.98 14.42 -0.34
N PHE A 61 -8.05 13.66 -0.56
CA PHE A 61 -8.06 12.21 -0.35
C PHE A 61 -6.99 11.54 -1.21
N TYR A 62 -6.97 11.81 -2.52
CA TYR A 62 -5.95 11.30 -3.44
C TYR A 62 -4.52 11.66 -2.99
N ALA A 63 -4.26 12.91 -2.64
CA ALA A 63 -2.94 13.36 -2.21
C ALA A 63 -2.50 12.69 -0.90
N SER A 64 -3.42 12.49 0.04
CA SER A 64 -3.16 11.78 1.30
C SER A 64 -2.82 10.31 1.07
N THR A 65 -3.58 9.63 0.20
CA THR A 65 -3.33 8.25 -0.21
C THR A 65 -1.98 8.10 -0.89
N LEU A 66 -1.66 9.00 -1.83
CA LEU A 66 -0.37 9.01 -2.53
C LEU A 66 0.79 9.11 -1.52
N ARG A 67 0.69 10.04 -0.57
CA ARG A 67 1.70 10.23 0.49
C ARG A 67 1.83 8.99 1.38
N ASN A 68 0.72 8.34 1.73
CA ASN A 68 0.75 7.12 2.52
C ASN A 68 1.49 5.98 1.79
N PHE A 69 1.27 5.81 0.48
CA PHE A 69 2.03 4.84 -0.31
C PHE A 69 3.53 5.17 -0.35
N GLN A 70 3.89 6.44 -0.53
CA GLN A 70 5.29 6.88 -0.52
C GLN A 70 5.97 6.62 0.83
N ASN A 71 5.29 6.95 1.93
CA ASN A 71 5.81 6.74 3.29
C ASN A 71 6.02 5.25 3.58
N LYS A 72 5.04 4.40 3.25
CA LYS A 72 5.18 2.93 3.39
C LYS A 72 6.34 2.39 2.57
N ALA A 73 6.49 2.84 1.32
CA ALA A 73 7.59 2.42 0.47
C ALA A 73 8.97 2.85 1.02
N SER A 74 9.06 4.06 1.59
CA SER A 74 10.26 4.54 2.28
C SER A 74 10.60 3.68 3.49
N ASP A 75 9.61 3.37 4.31
CA ASP A 75 9.77 2.49 5.48
C ASP A 75 10.28 1.10 5.08
N PHE A 76 9.75 0.54 3.99
CA PHE A 76 10.19 -0.76 3.49
C PHE A 76 11.66 -0.73 3.03
N SER A 77 12.06 0.33 2.31
CA SER A 77 13.45 0.54 1.86
C SER A 77 14.44 0.69 3.01
N ILE A 78 14.03 1.28 4.14
CA ILE A 78 14.89 1.38 5.34
C ILE A 78 14.93 0.05 6.12
N LYS A 79 13.79 -0.67 6.20
CA LYS A 79 13.61 -1.85 7.07
C LYS A 79 13.80 -3.21 6.35
N VAL A 80 14.45 -3.24 5.18
CA VAL A 80 14.60 -4.41 4.27
C VAL A 80 15.00 -5.73 4.97
N VAL A 81 15.55 -5.67 6.18
CA VAL A 81 16.12 -6.83 6.89
C VAL A 81 15.13 -7.69 7.70
N ARG A 82 13.88 -7.29 8.03
CA ARG A 82 13.17 -7.96 9.15
C ARG A 82 11.77 -8.59 9.01
N THR A 83 11.01 -8.47 7.91
CA THR A 83 9.61 -8.98 7.94
C THR A 83 9.03 -9.44 6.60
N ASN A 84 8.54 -10.68 6.54
CA ASN A 84 7.79 -11.28 5.41
C ASN A 84 6.40 -10.67 5.13
N MET A 85 6.05 -9.55 5.79
CA MET A 85 4.74 -8.91 5.65
C MET A 85 4.71 -7.90 4.49
N PHE A 86 5.85 -7.34 4.07
CA PHE A 86 5.90 -6.27 3.08
C PHE A 86 5.36 -6.67 1.71
N SER A 87 5.66 -7.89 1.23
CA SER A 87 5.07 -8.38 -0.02
C SER A 87 3.55 -8.50 0.04
N LYS A 88 2.99 -8.86 1.20
CA LYS A 88 1.53 -8.90 1.42
C LYS A 88 0.96 -7.48 1.46
N GLU A 89 1.63 -6.55 2.11
CA GLU A 89 1.23 -5.14 2.17
C GLU A 89 1.28 -4.46 0.81
N ILE A 90 2.29 -4.73 -0.03
CA ILE A 90 2.36 -4.24 -1.41
C ILE A 90 1.21 -4.84 -2.24
N SER A 91 0.90 -6.13 -2.06
CA SER A 91 -0.26 -6.75 -2.72
C SER A 91 -1.59 -6.15 -2.26
N ALA A 92 -1.71 -5.82 -0.97
CA ALA A 92 -2.88 -5.14 -0.42
C ALA A 92 -2.98 -3.71 -0.97
N ALA A 93 -1.88 -2.98 -1.07
CA ALA A 93 -1.79 -1.65 -1.67
C ALA A 93 -2.25 -1.63 -3.13
N ILE A 94 -1.82 -2.60 -3.94
CA ILE A 94 -2.27 -2.75 -5.34
C ILE A 94 -3.78 -3.01 -5.41
N ARG A 95 -4.32 -3.81 -4.49
CA ARG A 95 -5.77 -4.09 -4.43
C ARG A 95 -6.56 -2.86 -3.98
N GLU A 96 -6.07 -2.16 -2.96
CA GLU A 96 -6.65 -0.92 -2.45
C GLU A 96 -6.67 0.17 -3.53
N ASN A 97 -5.60 0.29 -4.31
CA ASN A 97 -5.53 1.21 -5.45
C ASN A 97 -6.67 1.00 -6.45
N LYS A 98 -7.03 -0.26 -6.76
CA LYS A 98 -8.18 -0.55 -7.64
C LYS A 98 -9.50 -0.03 -7.05
N ASN A 99 -9.67 -0.11 -5.73
CA ASN A 99 -10.84 0.46 -5.07
C ASN A 99 -10.83 2.00 -5.11
N ILE A 100 -9.66 2.62 -4.95
CA ILE A 100 -9.51 4.08 -5.02
C ILE A 100 -9.75 4.60 -6.43
N GLU A 101 -9.30 3.88 -7.47
CA GLU A 101 -9.57 4.22 -8.86
C GLU A 101 -11.07 4.18 -9.17
N LEU A 102 -11.80 3.18 -8.66
CA LEU A 102 -13.26 3.11 -8.80
C LEU A 102 -13.99 4.30 -8.17
N ILE A 103 -13.46 4.86 -7.07
CA ILE A 103 -14.12 5.96 -6.34
C ILE A 103 -13.66 7.33 -6.86
N THR A 104 -12.40 7.50 -7.21
CA THR A 104 -11.79 8.81 -7.55
C THR A 104 -11.59 9.03 -9.06
N GLY A 105 -11.70 7.97 -9.87
CA GLY A 105 -11.33 8.00 -11.29
C GLY A 105 -9.83 8.18 -11.55
N LYS A 106 -9.00 8.14 -10.49
CA LYS A 106 -7.54 8.32 -10.57
C LYS A 106 -6.84 7.15 -9.93
N ASN A 107 -5.72 6.74 -10.52
CA ASN A 107 -4.90 5.64 -10.06
C ASN A 107 -3.59 6.17 -9.44
N PRO A 108 -3.48 6.20 -8.09
CA PRO A 108 -2.26 6.60 -7.39
C PRO A 108 -1.00 5.83 -7.84
N ILE A 109 -1.12 4.54 -8.14
CA ILE A 109 -0.01 3.71 -8.61
C ILE A 109 0.51 4.17 -9.97
N ASP A 110 -0.32 4.70 -10.87
CA ASP A 110 0.16 5.25 -12.14
C ASP A 110 1.04 6.49 -11.94
N THR A 111 0.70 7.34 -10.95
CA THR A 111 1.52 8.51 -10.60
C THR A 111 2.84 8.10 -9.96
N LEU A 112 2.80 7.13 -9.05
CA LEU A 112 4.02 6.56 -8.47
C LEU A 112 4.87 5.85 -9.52
N GLY A 113 4.21 5.18 -10.47
CA GLY A 113 4.82 4.57 -11.63
C GLY A 113 5.60 5.60 -12.44
N LEU A 114 4.98 6.72 -12.80
CA LEU A 114 5.66 7.80 -13.51
C LEU A 114 6.89 8.33 -12.76
N GLN A 115 6.76 8.61 -11.46
CA GLN A 115 7.90 9.03 -10.62
C GLN A 115 9.02 8.00 -10.58
N THR A 116 8.64 6.72 -10.54
CA THR A 116 9.60 5.61 -10.61
C THR A 116 10.29 5.60 -11.97
N PHE A 117 9.54 5.76 -13.06
CA PHE A 117 10.08 5.76 -14.42
C PHE A 117 11.04 6.91 -14.65
N GLU A 118 10.72 8.13 -14.22
CA GLU A 118 11.62 9.30 -14.30
C GLU A 118 12.98 9.02 -13.64
N PHE A 119 12.99 8.29 -12.53
CA PHE A 119 14.23 7.85 -11.88
C PHE A 119 14.95 6.74 -12.65
N LEU A 120 14.21 5.80 -13.23
CA LEU A 120 14.76 4.65 -13.97
C LEU A 120 15.25 5.02 -15.38
N SER A 121 14.69 6.06 -16.00
CA SER A 121 14.98 6.50 -17.37
C SER A 121 16.13 7.50 -17.48
N ASP A 122 16.92 7.68 -16.43
CA ASP A 122 18.10 8.55 -16.43
C ASP A 122 19.11 8.06 -17.51
N ASP A 123 19.33 8.89 -18.52
CA ASP A 123 20.13 8.59 -19.71
C ASP A 123 21.63 8.43 -19.42
N LYS A 124 22.06 8.75 -18.20
CA LYS A 124 23.44 8.56 -17.73
C LYS A 124 23.74 7.12 -17.33
N PHE A 125 22.72 6.29 -17.15
CA PHE A 125 22.86 4.94 -16.62
C PHE A 125 22.12 3.91 -17.46
N LYS A 126 22.68 2.69 -17.49
CA LYS A 126 21.97 1.46 -17.87
C LYS A 126 21.72 0.63 -16.63
N TRP A 127 20.78 -0.30 -16.73
CA TRP A 127 20.44 -1.18 -15.63
C TRP A 127 20.78 -2.63 -15.95
N SER A 128 21.22 -3.36 -14.93
CA SER A 128 21.45 -4.80 -15.02
C SER A 128 20.89 -5.51 -13.80
N ILE A 129 20.31 -6.69 -14.00
CA ILE A 129 19.77 -7.55 -12.95
C ILE A 129 20.67 -8.78 -12.78
N ASN A 130 20.98 -9.14 -11.54
CA ASN A 130 21.58 -10.42 -11.21
C ASN A 130 20.47 -11.43 -10.87
N THR A 131 20.39 -12.50 -11.66
CA THR A 131 19.42 -13.59 -11.47
C THR A 131 20.04 -14.83 -10.83
N GLY A 132 21.25 -14.71 -10.28
CA GLY A 132 22.03 -15.81 -9.70
C GLY A 132 23.06 -16.43 -10.65
N SER A 133 22.95 -16.17 -11.95
CA SER A 133 23.86 -16.67 -13.00
C SER A 133 24.77 -15.59 -13.60
N GLY A 134 24.70 -14.36 -13.07
CA GLY A 134 25.42 -13.19 -13.60
C GLY A 134 24.50 -11.99 -13.83
N PHE A 135 25.11 -10.85 -14.16
CA PHE A 135 24.36 -9.64 -14.47
C PHE A 135 23.97 -9.61 -15.95
N ILE A 136 22.67 -9.48 -16.22
CA ILE A 136 22.10 -9.35 -17.56
C ILE A 136 21.35 -8.01 -17.70
N PRO A 137 21.25 -7.45 -18.92
CA PRO A 137 20.57 -6.18 -19.12
C PRO A 137 19.09 -6.24 -18.72
N ILE A 138 18.63 -5.20 -18.02
CA ILE A 138 17.20 -4.95 -17.80
C ILE A 138 16.87 -3.56 -18.32
N THR A 139 15.79 -3.46 -19.06
CA THR A 139 15.29 -2.21 -19.65
C THR A 139 13.94 -1.89 -19.07
N PHE A 140 13.71 -0.61 -18.77
CA PHE A 140 12.44 -0.10 -18.26
C PHE A 140 11.78 0.79 -19.31
N ASN A 141 10.46 0.68 -19.44
CA ASN A 141 9.67 1.56 -20.30
C ASN A 141 8.32 1.87 -19.64
N ILE A 142 7.64 2.88 -20.16
CA ILE A 142 6.28 3.22 -19.75
C ILE A 142 5.40 3.30 -21.00
N THR A 143 4.20 2.73 -20.93
CA THR A 143 3.23 2.85 -22.03
C THR A 143 2.52 4.20 -22.00
N VAL A 144 1.81 4.53 -23.09
CA VAL A 144 0.95 5.74 -23.14
C VAL A 144 -0.12 5.72 -22.03
N ALA A 145 -0.57 4.53 -21.63
CA ALA A 145 -1.49 4.32 -20.51
C ALA A 145 -0.81 4.37 -19.13
N LYS A 146 0.43 4.88 -19.02
CA LYS A 146 1.21 5.04 -17.78
C LYS A 146 1.53 3.73 -17.04
N VAL A 147 1.43 2.60 -17.73
CA VAL A 147 1.80 1.29 -17.16
C VAL A 147 3.30 1.10 -17.31
N LEU A 148 4.01 0.94 -16.19
CA LEU A 148 5.43 0.60 -16.22
C LEU A 148 5.63 -0.83 -16.71
N ARG A 149 6.62 -1.01 -17.57
CA ARG A 149 7.06 -2.30 -18.04
C ARG A 149 8.56 -2.45 -17.86
N TYR A 150 8.98 -3.70 -17.82
CA TYR A 150 10.38 -4.07 -17.89
C TYR A 150 10.58 -5.19 -18.91
N SER A 151 11.78 -5.30 -19.46
CA SER A 151 12.24 -6.44 -20.25
C SER A 151 13.65 -6.81 -19.80
N ILE A 152 13.94 -8.11 -19.82
CA ILE A 152 15.28 -8.62 -19.46
C ILE A 152 15.88 -9.21 -20.72
N ASP A 153 17.10 -8.79 -21.06
CA ASP A 153 17.84 -9.31 -22.21
C ASP A 153 17.00 -9.33 -23.51
N ASN A 154 16.30 -8.24 -23.78
CA ASN A 154 15.40 -8.07 -24.95
C ASN A 154 14.26 -9.09 -25.06
N THR A 155 13.91 -9.78 -23.97
CA THR A 155 12.71 -10.63 -23.91
C THR A 155 11.42 -9.82 -23.91
N ALA A 156 10.28 -10.53 -24.02
CA ALA A 156 8.95 -9.93 -23.98
C ALA A 156 8.76 -9.02 -22.75
N SER A 157 8.21 -7.83 -22.99
CA SER A 157 8.00 -6.83 -21.96
C SER A 157 6.88 -7.24 -21.00
N ARG A 158 7.15 -7.17 -19.69
CA ARG A 158 6.25 -7.57 -18.59
C ARG A 158 5.86 -6.35 -17.77
N THR A 159 4.70 -6.39 -17.12
CA THR A 159 4.26 -5.30 -16.23
C THR A 159 5.15 -5.23 -15.00
N MET A 160 5.36 -4.03 -14.48
CA MET A 160 5.88 -3.82 -13.13
C MET A 160 5.11 -2.72 -12.43
N TYR A 161 5.22 -2.69 -11.10
CA TYR A 161 4.69 -1.61 -10.29
C TYR A 161 5.84 -0.87 -9.63
N GLY A 162 5.78 0.46 -9.65
CA GLY A 162 6.71 1.33 -8.97
C GLY A 162 6.01 2.09 -7.84
N PHE A 163 6.62 2.12 -6.67
CA PHE A 163 6.17 2.90 -5.52
C PHE A 163 7.16 4.04 -5.26
N GLY A 164 7.27 4.91 -6.25
CA GLY A 164 8.34 5.90 -6.35
C GLY A 164 9.71 5.25 -6.50
N LYS A 165 10.77 5.97 -6.13
CA LYS A 165 12.16 5.47 -6.19
C LYS A 165 12.40 4.25 -5.29
N ASN A 166 11.66 4.12 -4.20
CA ASN A 166 12.06 3.25 -3.08
C ASN A 166 11.77 1.77 -3.29
N VAL A 167 10.69 1.42 -3.99
CA VAL A 167 10.28 0.02 -4.16
C VAL A 167 9.77 -0.20 -5.57
N ILE A 168 10.22 -1.29 -6.17
CA ILE A 168 9.70 -1.80 -7.43
C ILE A 168 9.26 -3.25 -7.28
N ARG A 169 8.19 -3.62 -7.96
CA ARG A 169 7.70 -5.00 -8.07
C ARG A 169 7.73 -5.42 -9.53
N LEU A 170 8.57 -6.40 -9.85
CA LEU A 170 8.58 -7.06 -11.16
C LEU A 170 7.51 -8.15 -11.17
N THR A 171 6.54 -8.09 -12.09
CA THR A 171 5.52 -9.14 -12.23
C THR A 171 5.97 -10.20 -13.22
N SER A 172 5.55 -11.44 -13.00
CA SER A 172 5.98 -12.60 -13.78
C SER A 172 7.51 -12.77 -13.78
N PHE A 173 8.16 -12.72 -12.61
CA PHE A 173 9.60 -12.94 -12.48
C PHE A 173 9.92 -14.05 -11.47
N PRO A 174 10.86 -14.97 -11.77
CA PRO A 174 11.48 -15.20 -13.09
C PRO A 174 10.49 -15.81 -14.10
N THR A 175 9.47 -16.50 -13.58
CA THR A 175 8.41 -17.19 -14.34
C THR A 175 7.05 -16.51 -14.14
N THR A 176 6.13 -16.78 -15.06
CA THR A 176 4.75 -16.28 -15.03
C THR A 176 4.04 -16.67 -13.73
N GLY A 177 3.27 -15.73 -13.16
CA GLY A 177 2.50 -15.93 -11.92
C GLY A 177 3.28 -15.61 -10.63
N ASN A 178 4.60 -15.46 -10.71
CA ASN A 178 5.44 -15.03 -9.58
C ASN A 178 5.72 -13.53 -9.66
N PHE A 179 6.15 -12.94 -8.55
CA PHE A 179 6.63 -11.56 -8.52
C PHE A 179 7.91 -11.44 -7.70
N LEU A 180 8.69 -10.41 -7.99
CA LEU A 180 9.88 -10.07 -7.24
C LEU A 180 9.78 -8.63 -6.75
N ASP A 181 9.84 -8.47 -5.43
CA ASP A 181 9.94 -7.17 -4.78
C ASP A 181 11.40 -6.80 -4.59
N LEU A 182 11.74 -5.58 -5.00
CA LEU A 182 13.06 -5.04 -4.86
C LEU A 182 12.98 -3.66 -4.20
N TYR A 183 13.91 -3.44 -3.28
CA TYR A 183 13.97 -2.27 -2.43
C TYR A 183 15.24 -1.49 -2.73
N TRP A 184 15.11 -0.19 -2.92
CA TRP A 184 16.24 0.68 -3.19
C TRP A 184 17.12 0.82 -1.95
N ASP A 185 18.43 0.62 -2.11
CA ASP A 185 19.47 0.88 -1.13
C ASP A 185 20.21 2.17 -1.54
N GLU A 186 19.98 3.24 -0.79
CA GLU A 186 20.58 4.55 -1.07
C GLU A 186 22.10 4.55 -0.86
N GLY A 187 22.64 3.70 0.02
CA GLY A 187 24.07 3.61 0.27
C GLY A 187 24.81 2.95 -0.88
N ARG A 188 24.24 1.88 -1.44
CA ARG A 188 24.86 1.08 -2.51
C ARG A 188 24.40 1.45 -3.92
N LYS A 189 23.40 2.33 -4.04
CA LYS A 189 22.79 2.76 -5.32
C LYS A 189 22.30 1.60 -6.18
N LEU A 190 21.67 0.62 -5.54
CA LEU A 190 21.10 -0.57 -6.17
C LEU A 190 19.74 -0.90 -5.57
N TYR A 191 18.95 -1.65 -6.31
CA TYR A 191 17.78 -2.33 -5.80
C TYR A 191 18.17 -3.75 -5.37
N VAL A 192 17.66 -4.19 -4.21
CA VAL A 192 17.96 -5.50 -3.63
C VAL A 192 16.66 -6.19 -3.21
N SER A 193 16.57 -7.49 -3.45
CA SER A 193 15.47 -8.30 -2.93
C SER A 193 15.62 -8.52 -1.43
N GLN A 194 14.53 -8.87 -0.76
CA GLN A 194 14.54 -9.13 0.68
C GLN A 194 15.55 -10.22 1.08
N ASP A 195 15.74 -11.24 0.23
CA ASP A 195 16.71 -12.32 0.45
C ASP A 195 18.15 -11.97 0.03
N GLY A 196 18.38 -10.76 -0.51
CA GLY A 196 19.68 -10.29 -0.98
C GLY A 196 20.19 -10.94 -2.26
N LYS A 197 19.45 -11.89 -2.84
CA LYS A 197 19.93 -12.70 -3.97
C LYS A 197 19.76 -11.99 -5.31
N ASN A 198 18.64 -11.31 -5.50
CA ASN A 198 18.35 -10.58 -6.72
C ASN A 198 18.72 -9.12 -6.52
N ILE A 199 19.55 -8.61 -7.41
CA ILE A 199 20.07 -7.24 -7.32
C ILE A 199 19.91 -6.59 -8.68
N ILE A 200 19.33 -5.40 -8.73
CA ILE A 200 19.37 -4.53 -9.90
C ILE A 200 20.31 -3.36 -9.60
N LYS A 201 21.37 -3.22 -10.38
CA LYS A 201 22.34 -2.14 -10.21
C LYS A 201 22.37 -1.21 -11.42
N ARG A 202 22.68 0.05 -11.14
CA ARG A 202 23.02 1.04 -12.17
C ARG A 202 24.42 0.76 -12.71
N ILE A 203 24.58 0.91 -14.01
CA ILE A 203 25.85 0.86 -14.73
C ILE A 203 26.02 2.22 -15.40
N PRO A 204 27.05 3.02 -15.04
CA PRO A 204 27.34 4.26 -15.73
C PRO A 204 27.57 4.03 -17.22
N ILE A 205 26.96 4.87 -18.05
CA ILE A 205 27.32 4.95 -19.46
C ILE A 205 28.49 5.92 -19.51
N ASN A 206 29.72 5.41 -19.55
CA ASN A 206 30.91 6.25 -19.71
C ASN A 206 30.72 7.16 -20.94
N ARG A 207 30.91 8.47 -20.74
CA ARG A 207 31.17 9.42 -21.83
C ARG A 207 32.61 9.25 -22.29
#